data_AF-A0A560YZJ3-F1
#
_entry.id   AF-A0A560YZJ3-F1
#
_cell.length_a   1.000
_cell.length_b   1.000
_cell.length_c   1.000
_cell.angle_alpha   90.00
_cell.angle_beta   90.00
_cell.angle_gamma   90.00
#
_symmetry.space_group_name_H-M   'P 1'
#
loop_
_entity.id
_entity.type
_entity.pdbx_description
1 polymer ?
#
loop_
_entity_poly.entity_id
_entity_poly.type
_entity_poly.pdbx_seq_one_letter_code
_entity_poly.pdbx_strand_id
1 'polypeptide(L)'
;MLQQEIVVGSPASLNNFSYIGTVITIVALIISISEVLHSVRYSRSISAEASRVLKDAKAVEAASAVSECLATLNEAAGYVDTENYPLALKCYQHFRILFAKIPGTGQAFDRIDNILGETEIAIRKGIFATANAPLEKPFRVLIHHNLENIKVNLEKVNPARGRKYATA
;
A
#
# COMPACT_ATOMS: atom_id res chain seq x y z
N MET A 1 69.34 10.02 47.35
CA MET A 1 69.47 10.08 45.87
C MET A 1 68.84 8.81 45.33
N LEU A 2 67.83 8.97 44.46
CA LEU A 2 66.96 7.89 43.98
C LEU A 2 67.73 6.89 43.12
N GLN A 3 67.84 5.64 43.59
CA GLN A 3 68.22 4.51 42.76
C GLN A 3 67.08 4.22 41.79
N GLN A 4 67.32 4.50 40.51
CA GLN A 4 66.41 4.13 39.44
C GLN A 4 66.68 2.64 39.12
N GLU A 5 65.86 1.77 39.68
CA GLU A 5 65.86 0.34 39.36
C GLU A 5 65.27 0.16 37.95
N ILE A 6 66.14 0.10 36.95
CA ILE A 6 65.75 -0.29 35.59
C ILE A 6 65.54 -1.81 35.64
N VAL A 7 64.28 -2.23 35.76
CA VAL A 7 63.88 -3.63 35.60
C VAL A 7 64.15 -4.03 34.15
N VAL A 8 65.36 -4.54 33.87
CA VAL A 8 65.67 -5.19 32.60
C VAL A 8 65.02 -6.57 32.65
N GLY A 9 63.74 -6.64 32.31
CA GLY A 9 63.05 -7.90 32.10
C GLY A 9 63.80 -8.74 31.07
N SER A 10 64.00 -10.02 31.34
CA SER A 10 64.73 -10.93 30.43
C SER A 10 64.17 -10.82 29.00
N PRO A 11 65.02 -10.64 27.97
CA PRO A 11 64.55 -10.43 26.59
C PRO A 11 63.62 -11.54 26.09
N ALA A 12 63.74 -12.77 26.63
CA ALA A 12 62.85 -13.87 26.32
C ALA A 12 61.42 -13.69 26.86
N SER A 13 61.24 -13.13 28.06
CA SER A 13 59.91 -12.91 28.64
C SER A 13 59.18 -11.73 27.98
N LEU A 14 59.90 -10.68 27.62
CA LEU A 14 59.37 -9.55 26.86
C LEU A 14 58.96 -9.96 25.44
N ASN A 15 59.73 -10.83 24.79
CA ASN A 15 59.39 -11.34 23.45
C ASN A 15 58.14 -12.25 23.47
N ASN A 16 58.02 -13.13 24.47
CA ASN A 16 56.84 -13.97 24.65
C ASN A 16 55.59 -13.14 24.96
N PHE A 17 55.71 -12.09 25.77
CA PHE A 17 54.60 -11.17 26.05
C PHE A 17 54.18 -10.39 24.80
N SER A 18 55.14 -9.88 24.02
CA SER A 18 54.88 -9.21 22.74
C SER A 18 54.19 -10.14 21.73
N TYR A 19 54.63 -11.40 21.65
CA TYR A 19 54.02 -12.42 20.79
C TYR A 19 52.57 -12.72 21.19
N ILE A 20 52.32 -12.97 22.48
CA ILE A 20 50.96 -13.22 22.99
C ILE A 20 50.06 -12.02 22.75
N GLY A 21 50.56 -10.81 23.03
CA GLY A 21 49.84 -9.57 22.76
C GLY A 21 49.46 -9.47 21.28
N THR A 22 50.41 -9.71 20.37
CA THR A 22 50.16 -9.68 18.93
C THR A 22 49.10 -10.70 18.49
N VAL A 23 49.17 -11.93 19.00
CA VAL A 23 48.19 -12.98 18.70
C VAL A 23 46.79 -12.58 19.18
N ILE A 24 46.68 -12.04 20.41
CA ILE A 24 45.40 -11.58 20.96
C ILE A 24 44.82 -10.45 20.09
N THR A 25 45.64 -9.48 19.68
CA THR A 25 45.16 -8.36 18.84
C THR A 25 44.69 -8.83 17.47
N ILE A 26 45.38 -9.82 16.87
CA ILE A 26 44.96 -10.42 15.59
C ILE A 26 43.62 -11.15 15.75
N VAL A 27 43.46 -11.95 16.80
CA VAL A 27 42.20 -12.66 17.07
C VAL A 27 41.07 -11.67 17.32
N ALA A 28 41.30 -10.63 18.12
CA ALA A 28 40.33 -9.56 18.37
C ALA A 28 39.90 -8.88 17.05
N LEU A 29 40.86 -8.57 16.17
CA LEU A 29 40.58 -7.97 14.86
C LEU A 29 39.69 -8.87 13.99
N ILE A 30 39.95 -10.18 13.95
CA ILE A 30 39.14 -11.14 13.18
C ILE A 30 37.71 -11.20 13.70
N ILE A 31 37.53 -11.20 15.03
CA ILE A 31 36.20 -11.17 15.66
C ILE A 31 35.47 -9.89 15.27
N SER A 32 36.10 -8.73 15.42
CA SER A 32 35.48 -7.44 15.09
C SER A 32 35.06 -7.35 13.61
N ILE A 33 35.90 -7.82 12.68
CA ILE A 33 35.54 -7.85 11.25
C ILE A 33 34.36 -8.79 11.01
N SER A 34 34.36 -9.97 11.64
CA SER A 34 33.29 -10.96 11.49
C SER A 34 31.96 -10.45 12.02
N GLU A 35 31.95 -9.76 13.15
CA GLU A 35 30.77 -9.12 13.72
C GLU A 35 30.22 -8.01 12.83
N VAL A 36 31.09 -7.17 12.26
CA VAL A 36 30.67 -6.12 11.31
C VAL A 36 30.06 -6.75 10.06
N LEU A 37 30.69 -7.77 9.47
CA LEU A 37 30.16 -8.46 8.29
C LEU A 37 28.82 -9.14 8.58
N HIS A 38 28.69 -9.79 9.75
CA HIS A 38 27.45 -10.42 10.19
C HIS A 38 26.34 -9.38 10.39
N SER A 39 26.64 -8.27 11.04
CA SER A 39 25.72 -7.15 11.26
C SER A 39 25.22 -6.54 9.95
N VAL A 40 26.13 -6.32 8.98
CA VAL A 40 25.77 -5.79 7.65
C VAL A 40 24.86 -6.78 6.90
N ARG A 41 25.14 -8.08 6.93
CA ARG A 41 24.29 -9.09 6.29
C ARG A 41 22.91 -9.18 6.93
N TYR A 42 22.85 -9.18 8.25
CA TYR A 42 21.59 -9.23 9.00
C TYR A 42 20.72 -7.99 8.73
N SER A 43 21.34 -6.80 8.74
CA SER A 43 20.67 -5.55 8.40
C SER A 43 20.08 -5.55 6.98
N ARG A 44 20.84 -6.05 5.99
CA ARG A 44 20.35 -6.20 4.61
C ARG A 44 19.20 -7.20 4.51
N SER A 45 19.25 -8.31 5.24
CA SER A 45 18.18 -9.30 5.28
C SER A 45 16.88 -8.71 5.85
N ILE A 46 16.96 -8.00 6.98
CA ILE A 46 15.81 -7.30 7.59
C ILE A 46 15.25 -6.27 6.62
N SER A 47 16.11 -5.50 5.96
CA SER A 47 15.68 -4.49 4.98
C SER A 47 14.92 -5.12 3.81
N ALA A 48 15.40 -6.25 3.30
CA ALA A 48 14.74 -6.99 2.23
C ALA A 48 13.38 -7.55 2.67
N GLU A 49 13.31 -8.13 3.87
CA GLU A 49 12.07 -8.66 4.44
C GLU A 49 11.05 -7.54 4.71
N ALA A 50 11.48 -6.42 5.30
CA ALA A 50 10.62 -5.25 5.51
C ALA A 50 10.09 -4.69 4.18
N SER A 51 10.93 -4.63 3.14
CA SER A 51 10.49 -4.20 1.80
C SER A 51 9.46 -5.15 1.20
N ARG A 52 9.62 -6.46 1.41
CA ARG A 52 8.65 -7.47 0.97
C ARG A 52 7.32 -7.31 1.72
N VAL A 53 7.35 -7.24 3.05
CA VAL A 53 6.16 -7.04 3.88
C VAL A 53 5.43 -5.75 3.48
N LEU A 54 6.16 -4.66 3.22
CA LEU A 54 5.57 -3.40 2.76
C LEU A 54 4.89 -3.53 1.39
N LYS A 55 5.47 -4.30 0.46
CA LYS A 55 4.85 -4.57 -0.85
C LYS A 55 3.56 -5.38 -0.70
N ASP A 56 3.58 -6.42 0.13
CA ASP A 56 2.42 -7.25 0.39
C ASP A 56 1.30 -6.43 1.06
N ALA A 57 1.66 -5.61 2.04
CA ALA A 57 0.74 -4.68 2.69
C ALA A 57 0.10 -3.69 1.70
N LYS A 58 0.90 -3.09 0.80
CA LYS A 58 0.39 -2.20 -0.25
C LYS A 58 -0.56 -2.91 -1.22
N ALA A 59 -0.29 -4.17 -1.57
CA ALA A 59 -1.17 -4.94 -2.43
C ALA A 59 -2.53 -5.21 -1.76
N VAL A 60 -2.52 -5.54 -0.47
CA VAL A 60 -3.74 -5.73 0.34
C VAL A 60 -4.51 -4.42 0.48
N GLU A 61 -3.82 -3.31 0.77
CA GLU A 61 -4.44 -1.99 0.89
C GLU A 61 -5.10 -1.56 -0.43
N ALA A 62 -4.43 -1.76 -1.57
CA ALA A 62 -4.99 -1.47 -2.88
C ALA A 62 -6.25 -2.32 -3.19
N ALA A 63 -6.23 -3.61 -2.81
CA ALA A 63 -7.40 -4.48 -2.95
C ALA A 63 -8.56 -4.05 -2.03
N SER A 64 -8.25 -3.61 -0.80
CA SER A 64 -9.24 -3.08 0.14
C SER A 64 -9.88 -1.80 -0.39
N ALA A 65 -9.08 -0.86 -0.89
CA ALA A 65 -9.56 0.40 -1.44
C ALA A 65 -10.53 0.19 -2.61
N VAL A 66 -10.23 -0.76 -3.52
CA VAL A 66 -11.15 -1.14 -4.60
C VAL A 66 -12.44 -1.74 -4.05
N SER A 67 -12.35 -2.59 -3.03
CA SER A 67 -13.52 -3.22 -2.40
C SER A 67 -14.43 -2.19 -1.73
N GLU A 68 -13.86 -1.21 -1.03
CA GLU A 68 -14.59 -0.09 -0.42
C GLU A 68 -15.28 0.78 -1.48
N CYS A 69 -14.61 1.05 -2.61
CA CYS A 69 -15.22 1.76 -3.74
C CYS A 69 -16.41 0.99 -4.31
N LEU A 70 -16.31 -0.34 -4.48
CA LEU A 70 -17.43 -1.17 -4.95
C LEU A 70 -18.60 -1.18 -3.95
N ALA A 71 -18.31 -1.27 -2.65
CA ALA A 71 -19.33 -1.23 -1.61
C ALA A 71 -20.09 0.10 -1.62
N THR A 72 -19.38 1.22 -1.67
CA THR A 72 -19.99 2.56 -1.70
C THR A 72 -20.78 2.83 -2.99
N LEU A 73 -20.35 2.28 -4.13
CA LEU A 73 -21.14 2.30 -5.37
C LEU A 73 -22.41 1.44 -5.29
N ASN A 74 -22.36 0.30 -4.60
CA ASN A 74 -23.55 -0.52 -4.36
C ASN A 74 -24.55 0.18 -3.43
N GLU A 75 -24.08 0.84 -2.38
CA GLU A 75 -24.95 1.68 -1.54
C GLU A 75 -25.59 2.81 -2.34
N ALA A 76 -24.81 3.52 -3.17
CA ALA A 76 -25.34 4.57 -4.03
C ALA A 76 -26.43 4.03 -4.96
N ALA A 77 -26.22 2.86 -5.58
CA ALA A 77 -27.22 2.21 -6.42
C ALA A 77 -28.51 1.86 -5.63
N GLY A 78 -28.39 1.29 -4.43
CA GLY A 78 -29.55 0.97 -3.59
C GLY A 78 -30.34 2.21 -3.15
N TYR A 79 -29.65 3.34 -2.92
CA TYR A 79 -30.34 4.60 -2.66
C TYR A 79 -30.99 5.20 -3.92
N VAL A 80 -30.46 4.96 -5.11
CA VAL A 80 -31.14 5.31 -6.38
C VAL A 80 -32.40 4.46 -6.57
N ASP A 81 -32.35 3.16 -6.27
CA ASP A 81 -33.50 2.24 -6.36
C ASP A 81 -34.67 2.67 -5.46
N THR A 82 -34.34 3.25 -4.30
CA THR A 82 -35.31 3.78 -3.33
C THR A 82 -35.64 5.26 -3.53
N GLU A 83 -35.16 5.86 -4.62
CA GLU A 83 -35.31 7.29 -4.96
C GLU A 83 -34.79 8.25 -3.88
N ASN A 84 -33.90 7.77 -2.99
CA ASN A 84 -33.23 8.58 -1.98
C ASN A 84 -31.96 9.22 -2.56
N TYR A 85 -32.15 10.14 -3.52
CA TYR A 85 -31.06 10.81 -4.23
C TYR A 85 -30.10 11.62 -3.35
N PRO A 86 -30.51 12.24 -2.23
CA PRO A 86 -29.56 12.89 -1.32
C PRO A 86 -28.54 11.91 -0.71
N LEU A 87 -28.99 10.73 -0.27
CA LEU A 87 -28.08 9.70 0.23
C LEU A 87 -27.27 9.06 -0.90
N ALA A 88 -27.88 8.82 -2.06
CA ALA A 88 -27.18 8.33 -3.23
C ALA A 88 -26.02 9.26 -3.63
N LEU A 89 -26.25 10.58 -3.64
CA LEU A 89 -25.21 11.57 -3.94
C LEU A 89 -24.09 11.52 -2.90
N LYS A 90 -24.44 11.43 -1.61
CA LYS A 90 -23.43 11.34 -0.53
C LYS A 90 -22.55 10.10 -0.68
N CYS A 91 -23.15 8.93 -0.90
CA CYS A 91 -22.40 7.68 -1.14
C CYS A 91 -21.53 7.78 -2.40
N TYR A 92 -22.07 8.37 -3.48
CA TYR A 92 -21.32 8.57 -4.72
C TYR A 92 -20.12 9.53 -4.55
N GLN A 93 -20.30 10.63 -3.81
CA GLN A 93 -19.19 11.55 -3.49
C GLN A 93 -18.15 10.88 -2.60
N HIS A 94 -18.57 10.04 -1.65
CA HIS A 94 -17.65 9.24 -0.85
C HIS A 94 -16.85 8.27 -1.72
N PHE A 95 -17.49 7.58 -2.66
CA PHE A 95 -16.81 6.78 -3.69
C PHE A 95 -15.76 7.61 -4.45
N ARG A 96 -16.09 8.81 -4.93
CA ARG A 96 -15.12 9.67 -5.65
C ARG A 96 -13.87 10.00 -4.82
N ILE A 97 -14.05 10.25 -3.52
CA ILE A 97 -12.94 10.51 -2.60
C ILE A 97 -12.06 9.27 -2.43
N LEU A 98 -12.65 8.09 -2.34
CA LEU A 98 -11.91 6.83 -2.24
C LEU A 98 -11.18 6.51 -3.55
N PHE A 99 -11.87 6.65 -4.68
CA PHE A 99 -11.33 6.39 -6.01
C PHE A 99 -10.11 7.26 -6.33
N ALA A 100 -10.12 8.53 -5.94
CA ALA A 100 -8.97 9.44 -6.13
C ALA A 100 -7.69 8.99 -5.39
N LYS A 101 -7.81 8.13 -4.38
CA LYS A 101 -6.65 7.57 -3.65
C LYS A 101 -6.06 6.34 -4.34
N ILE A 102 -6.77 5.75 -5.30
CA ILE A 102 -6.30 4.56 -6.01
C ILE A 102 -5.41 5.04 -7.16
N PRO A 103 -4.09 4.76 -7.13
CA PRO A 103 -3.24 5.07 -8.26
C PRO A 103 -3.58 4.12 -9.42
N GLY A 104 -3.99 4.67 -10.55
CA GLY A 104 -4.31 3.90 -11.73
C GLY A 104 -4.07 4.68 -13.01
N THR A 105 -3.71 3.96 -14.06
CA THR A 105 -3.52 4.51 -15.40
C THR A 105 -4.08 3.54 -16.44
N GLY A 106 -4.38 4.05 -17.63
CA GLY A 106 -4.82 3.25 -18.77
C GLY A 106 -6.33 3.24 -18.96
N GLN A 107 -6.73 2.55 -20.03
CA GLN A 107 -8.06 2.74 -20.63
C GLN A 107 -9.25 2.48 -19.69
N ALA A 108 -9.11 1.55 -18.73
CA ALA A 108 -10.17 1.29 -17.75
C ALA A 108 -10.35 2.46 -16.77
N PHE A 109 -9.25 3.09 -16.36
CA PHE A 109 -9.26 4.25 -15.48
C PHE A 109 -9.80 5.49 -16.21
N ASP A 110 -9.33 5.73 -17.43
CA ASP A 110 -9.80 6.84 -18.27
C ASP A 110 -11.32 6.77 -18.52
N ARG A 111 -11.84 5.55 -18.75
CA ARG A 111 -13.28 5.32 -18.92
C ARG A 111 -14.08 5.67 -17.68
N ILE A 112 -13.56 5.38 -16.49
CA ILE A 112 -14.20 5.78 -15.23
C ILE A 112 -14.19 7.30 -15.13
N ASP A 113 -13.03 7.93 -15.27
CA ASP A 113 -12.86 9.39 -15.14
C ASP A 113 -13.81 10.17 -16.05
N ASN A 114 -13.97 9.71 -17.30
CA ASN A 114 -14.86 10.35 -18.27
C ASN A 114 -16.33 10.36 -17.85
N ILE A 115 -16.80 9.36 -17.10
CA ILE A 115 -18.21 9.24 -16.69
C ILE A 115 -18.47 9.69 -15.25
N LEU A 116 -17.41 9.99 -14.47
CA LEU A 116 -17.55 10.38 -13.06
C LEU A 116 -18.42 11.63 -12.89
N GLY A 117 -18.13 12.68 -13.67
CA GLY A 117 -18.83 13.96 -13.58
C GLY A 117 -20.25 13.89 -14.09
N GLU A 118 -20.47 13.22 -15.22
CA GLU A 118 -21.81 13.03 -15.81
C GLU A 118 -22.73 12.29 -14.83
N THR A 119 -22.23 11.24 -14.20
CA THR A 119 -22.98 10.45 -13.23
C THR A 119 -23.34 11.27 -11.99
N GLU A 120 -22.43 12.10 -11.49
CA GLU A 120 -22.75 13.00 -10.36
C GLU A 120 -23.86 13.97 -10.72
N ILE A 121 -23.79 14.58 -11.91
CA ILE A 121 -24.80 15.51 -12.40
C ILE A 121 -26.16 14.81 -12.52
N ALA A 122 -26.18 13.58 -13.04
CA ALA A 122 -27.40 12.79 -13.17
C ALA A 122 -28.02 12.48 -11.80
N ILE A 123 -27.23 12.04 -10.81
CA ILE A 123 -27.72 11.81 -9.44
C ILE A 123 -28.22 13.12 -8.82
N ARG A 124 -27.51 14.23 -9.01
CA ARG A 124 -27.90 15.55 -8.48
C ARG A 124 -29.22 16.05 -9.04
N LYS A 125 -29.57 15.74 -10.30
CA LYS A 125 -30.90 16.05 -10.85
C LYS A 125 -32.01 15.38 -10.05
N GLY A 126 -31.78 14.16 -9.55
CA GLY A 126 -32.72 13.43 -8.72
C GLY A 126 -33.00 14.08 -7.36
N ILE A 127 -32.12 14.93 -6.84
CA ILE A 127 -32.33 15.63 -5.55
C ILE A 127 -33.54 16.56 -5.60
N PHE A 128 -33.82 17.13 -6.76
CA PHE A 128 -34.97 18.02 -6.96
C PHE A 128 -36.24 17.25 -7.34
N ALA A 129 -36.16 15.93 -7.51
CA ALA A 129 -37.33 15.10 -7.74
C ALA A 129 -38.19 15.04 -6.47
N THR A 130 -39.49 15.04 -6.66
CA THR A 130 -40.47 14.92 -5.56
C THR A 130 -41.44 13.79 -5.87
N ALA A 131 -42.23 13.35 -4.88
CA ALA A 131 -43.25 12.32 -5.09
C ALA A 131 -44.24 12.68 -6.22
N ASN A 132 -44.50 13.97 -6.45
CA ASN A 132 -45.41 14.46 -7.49
C ASN A 132 -44.72 14.71 -8.84
N ALA A 133 -43.38 14.70 -8.86
CA ALA A 133 -42.55 14.89 -10.06
C ALA A 133 -41.27 14.06 -9.90
N PRO A 134 -41.36 12.72 -10.05
CA PRO A 134 -40.22 11.83 -9.91
C PRO A 134 -39.22 12.04 -11.04
N LEU A 135 -37.98 11.60 -10.81
CA LEU A 135 -36.95 11.64 -11.84
C LEU A 135 -37.37 10.78 -13.04
N GLU A 136 -37.23 11.33 -14.25
CA GLU A 136 -37.65 10.63 -15.46
C GLU A 136 -36.92 9.27 -15.58
N LYS A 137 -37.67 8.25 -16.03
CA LYS A 137 -37.14 6.89 -16.19
C LYS A 137 -35.82 6.82 -16.98
N PRO A 138 -35.61 7.57 -18.09
CA PRO A 138 -34.35 7.56 -18.81
C PRO A 138 -33.15 8.00 -17.95
N PHE A 139 -33.32 8.99 -17.08
CA PHE A 139 -32.26 9.46 -16.19
C PHE A 139 -31.91 8.42 -15.12
N ARG A 140 -32.90 7.74 -14.54
CA ARG A 140 -32.63 6.62 -13.61
C ARG A 140 -31.85 5.50 -14.31
N VAL A 141 -32.26 5.12 -15.52
CA VAL A 141 -31.55 4.10 -16.31
C VAL A 141 -30.11 4.53 -16.62
N LEU A 142 -29.89 5.80 -16.97
CA LEU A 142 -28.55 6.35 -17.19
C LEU A 142 -27.68 6.25 -15.92
N ILE A 143 -28.22 6.61 -14.75
CA ILE A 143 -27.51 6.50 -13.48
C ILE A 143 -27.09 5.04 -13.24
N HIS A 144 -28.01 4.08 -13.34
CA HIS A 144 -27.67 2.66 -13.15
C HIS A 144 -26.65 2.16 -14.16
N HIS A 145 -26.80 2.51 -15.43
CA HIS A 145 -25.86 2.14 -16.48
C HIS A 145 -24.45 2.67 -16.17
N ASN A 146 -24.35 3.93 -15.76
CA ASN A 146 -23.06 4.52 -15.42
C ASN A 146 -22.46 3.91 -14.16
N LEU A 147 -23.25 3.71 -13.09
CA LEU A 147 -22.77 3.04 -11.88
C LEU A 147 -22.25 1.64 -12.18
N GLU A 148 -22.93 0.88 -13.03
CA GLU A 148 -22.50 -0.46 -13.45
C GLU A 148 -21.22 -0.41 -14.31
N ASN A 149 -21.14 0.52 -15.26
CA ASN A 149 -19.92 0.72 -16.04
C ASN A 149 -18.72 1.08 -15.18
N ILE A 150 -18.90 1.92 -14.15
CA ILE A 150 -17.85 2.25 -13.19
C ILE A 150 -17.41 0.98 -12.46
N LYS A 151 -18.35 0.19 -11.92
CA LYS A 151 -18.03 -1.07 -11.21
C LYS A 151 -17.24 -2.03 -12.08
N VAL A 152 -17.72 -2.31 -13.30
CA VAL A 152 -17.08 -3.24 -14.24
C VAL A 152 -15.66 -2.80 -14.58
N ASN A 153 -15.42 -1.50 -14.77
CA ASN A 153 -14.07 -1.00 -15.06
C ASN A 153 -13.20 -1.01 -13.79
N LEU A 154 -13.76 -0.71 -12.62
CA LEU A 154 -13.02 -0.73 -11.36
C LEU A 154 -12.58 -2.16 -10.98
N GLU A 155 -13.41 -3.16 -11.23
CA GLU A 155 -13.05 -4.57 -11.05
C GLU A 155 -11.89 -5.01 -11.95
N LYS A 156 -11.75 -4.44 -13.15
CA LYS A 156 -10.62 -4.72 -14.04
C LYS A 156 -9.30 -4.17 -13.48
N VAL A 157 -9.37 -3.15 -12.64
CA VAL A 157 -8.22 -2.52 -11.97
C VAL A 157 -7.89 -3.24 -10.66
N ASN A 158 -8.78 -4.11 -10.14
CA ASN A 158 -8.58 -4.79 -8.87
C ASN A 158 -7.34 -5.73 -8.88
N PRO A 159 -6.29 -5.46 -8.08
CA PRO A 159 -5.10 -6.31 -8.02
C PRO A 159 -5.38 -7.69 -7.41
N ALA A 160 -6.47 -7.85 -6.65
CA ALA A 160 -6.88 -9.12 -6.04
C ALA A 160 -7.65 -10.05 -7.00
N ARG A 161 -7.70 -9.77 -8.31
CA ARG A 161 -8.25 -10.67 -9.36
C ARG A 161 -7.45 -11.98 -9.54
N GLY A 162 -6.85 -12.50 -8.46
CA GLY A 162 -6.16 -13.79 -8.37
C GLY A 162 -7.05 -15.02 -8.60
N ARG A 163 -8.37 -14.87 -8.77
CA ARG A 163 -9.18 -15.90 -9.41
C ARG A 163 -9.18 -15.65 -10.92
N LYS A 164 -8.13 -16.14 -11.60
CA LYS A 164 -8.34 -16.63 -12.96
C LYS A 164 -9.42 -17.69 -12.82
N TYR A 165 -10.64 -17.41 -13.25
CA TYR A 165 -11.60 -18.47 -13.51
C TYR A 165 -10.87 -19.40 -14.46
N ALA A 166 -10.55 -20.62 -14.00
CA ALA A 166 -10.14 -21.68 -14.88
C ALA A 166 -11.29 -21.84 -15.86
N THR A 167 -11.12 -21.28 -17.05
CA THR A 167 -12.00 -21.56 -18.18
C THR A 167 -11.89 -23.05 -18.43
N ALA A 168 -12.96 -23.77 -18.10
CA ALA A 168 -13.18 -25.14 -18.53
C ALA A 168 -13.24 -25.22 -20.06
#